data_AF-A0A496YIE1-F1
#
_entry.id   AF-A0A496YIE1-F1
#
_cell.length_a   1.000
_cell.length_b   1.000
_cell.length_c   1.000
_cell.angle_alpha   90.00
_cell.angle_beta   90.00
_cell.angle_gamma   90.00
#
_symmetry.space_group_name_H-M   'P 1'
#
loop_
_entity.id
_entity.type
_entity.pdbx_description
1 polymer ?
#
loop_
_entity_poly.entity_id
_entity_poly.type
_entity_poly.pdbx_seq_one_letter_code
_entity_poly.pdbx_strand_id
1 'polypeptide(L)' 'MGDHGSFRGKEEFVIMDDPLVDLDPDRRSRAADAIKEFAKHKQIILLTCHPIHARILGGHQIYLDQEISPMVT' A
#
# COMPACT_ATOMS: atom_id res chain seq x y z
N MET A 1 -27.21 -18.97 18.87
CA MET A 1 -25.75 -18.83 18.87
C MET A 1 -25.31 -18.72 17.41
N GLY A 2 -25.03 -17.50 16.95
CA GLY A 2 -24.57 -17.25 15.58
C GLY A 2 -23.12 -17.71 15.42
N ASP A 3 -22.85 -18.40 14.33
CA ASP A 3 -21.51 -18.76 13.89
C ASP A 3 -20.69 -17.48 13.65
N HIS A 4 -19.77 -17.20 14.57
CA HIS A 4 -18.80 -16.11 14.43
C HIS A 4 -17.74 -16.51 13.42
N GLY A 5 -18.09 -16.40 12.14
CA GLY A 5 -17.19 -16.24 10.99
C GLY A 5 -15.86 -16.98 11.09
N SER A 6 -15.87 -18.31 10.92
CA SER A 6 -14.65 -19.08 10.72
C SER A 6 -14.07 -18.77 9.33
N PHE A 7 -13.14 -17.82 9.24
CA PHE A 7 -12.34 -17.51 8.05
C PHE A 7 -11.25 -18.56 7.80
N ARG A 8 -11.62 -19.85 7.79
CA ARG A 8 -10.69 -20.91 7.40
C ARG A 8 -10.61 -20.99 5.88
N GLY A 9 -9.57 -20.36 5.31
CA GLY A 9 -9.06 -20.68 3.98
C GLY A 9 -9.08 -19.57 2.93
N LYS A 10 -9.29 -18.29 3.29
CA LYS A 10 -9.13 -17.19 2.34
C LYS A 10 -7.71 -16.63 2.46
N GLU A 11 -7.00 -16.53 1.34
CA GLU A 11 -5.77 -15.75 1.29
C GLU A 11 -6.14 -14.28 1.47
N GLU A 12 -6.09 -13.82 2.72
CA GLU A 12 -6.39 -12.45 3.09
C GLU A 12 -5.26 -11.53 2.62
N PHE A 13 -5.59 -10.55 1.79
CA PHE A 13 -4.72 -9.44 1.45
C PHE A 13 -5.06 -8.22 2.31
N VAL A 14 -4.12 -7.30 2.44
CA VAL A 14 -4.31 -6.04 3.16
C VAL A 14 -4.30 -4.88 2.16
N ILE A 15 -5.27 -3.98 2.28
CA ILE A 15 -5.26 -2.69 1.57
C ILE A 15 -4.90 -1.60 2.58
N MET A 16 -3.98 -0.70 2.23
CA MET A 16 -3.64 0.47 3.03
C MET A 16 -3.68 1.73 2.17
N ASP A 17 -4.29 2.79 2.70
CA ASP A 17 -4.38 4.10 2.07
C ASP A 17 -3.41 5.08 2.76
N ASP A 18 -2.40 5.55 2.03
CA ASP A 18 -1.34 6.47 2.48
C ASP A 18 -0.76 6.19 3.88
N PRO A 19 -0.27 4.96 4.18
CA PRO A 19 0.14 4.55 5.53
C PRO A 19 1.40 5.26 6.07
N LEU A 20 2.04 6.10 5.25
CA LEU A 20 3.27 6.82 5.59
C LEU A 20 3.06 8.33 5.75
N VAL A 21 1.81 8.82 5.63
CA VAL A 21 1.48 10.24 5.81
C VAL A 21 1.82 10.71 7.23
N ASP A 22 2.27 11.96 7.36
CA ASP A 22 2.63 12.64 8.62
C ASP A 22 3.73 11.98 9.48
N LEU A 23 4.43 10.96 8.96
CA LEU A 23 5.60 10.40 9.63
C LEU A 23 6.85 11.22 9.33
N ASP A 24 7.60 11.55 10.38
CA ASP A 24 8.98 12.04 10.25
C ASP A 24 9.86 11.00 9.51
N PRO A 25 11.01 11.42 8.93
CA PRO A 25 11.82 10.55 8.08
C PRO A 25 12.22 9.22 8.73
N ASP A 26 12.59 9.23 10.02
CA ASP A 26 13.05 8.03 10.73
C ASP A 26 11.88 7.07 10.98
N ARG A 27 10.74 7.62 11.44
CA ARG A 27 9.51 6.82 11.60
C ARG A 27 9.03 6.25 10.28
N ARG A 28 9.10 7.03 9.20
CA ARG A 28 8.69 6.60 7.86
C ARG A 28 9.51 5.43 7.36
N SER A 29 10.84 5.49 7.52
CA SER A 29 11.73 4.39 7.14
C SER A 29 11.37 3.11 7.90
N ARG A 30 11.22 3.21 9.23
CA ARG A 30 10.86 2.06 10.08
C ARG A 30 9.49 1.48 9.75
N ALA A 31 8.50 2.33 9.49
CA ALA A 31 7.16 1.89 9.11
C ALA A 31 7.18 1.17 7.76
N ALA A 32 7.90 1.72 6.77
CA ALA A 32 8.10 1.04 5.50
C ALA A 32 8.80 -0.32 5.66
N ASP A 33 9.82 -0.41 6.52
CA ASP A 33 10.50 -1.68 6.80
C ASP A 33 9.55 -2.72 7.42
N ALA A 34 8.71 -2.32 8.37
CA ALA A 34 7.70 -3.20 8.95
C ALA A 34 6.67 -3.68 7.91
N ILE A 35 6.21 -2.78 7.04
CA ILE A 35 5.27 -3.12 5.95
C ILE A 35 5.92 -4.10 4.97
N LYS A 36 7.18 -3.86 4.57
CA LYS A 36 7.94 -4.76 3.68
C LYS A 36 8.15 -6.13 4.30
N GLU A 37 8.42 -6.20 5.60
CA GLU A 37 8.55 -7.48 6.30
C GLU A 37 7.22 -8.25 6.29
N PHE A 38 6.11 -7.56 6.59
CA PHE A 38 4.78 -8.16 6.55
C PHE A 38 4.39 -8.63 5.13
N ALA A 39 4.79 -7.89 4.10
CA ALA A 39 4.53 -8.21 2.70
C ALA A 39 5.16 -9.54 2.23
N LYS A 40 6.16 -10.07 2.96
CA LYS A 40 6.75 -11.39 2.68
C LYS A 40 5.77 -12.54 2.94
N HIS A 41 4.75 -12.30 3.77
CA HIS A 41 3.83 -13.33 4.24
C HIS A 41 2.40 -13.14 3.71
N LYS A 42 2.06 -11.91 3.30
CA LYS A 42 0.71 -11.54 2.87
C LYS A 42 0.79 -10.53 1.73
N GLN A 43 -0.11 -10.64 0.75
CA GLN A 43 -0.23 -9.63 -0.29
C GLN A 43 -0.72 -8.32 0.31
N ILE A 44 -0.05 -7.22 -0.05
CA ILE A 44 -0.43 -5.87 0.34
C ILE A 44 -0.67 -5.04 -0.92
N ILE A 45 -1.80 -4.34 -0.95
CA ILE A 45 -2.13 -3.32 -1.95
C ILE A 45 -2.01 -1.96 -1.25
N LEU A 46 -1.05 -1.15 -1.70
CA LEU A 46 -0.77 0.17 -1.15
C LEU A 46 -1.25 1.24 -2.12
N LEU A 47 -2.07 2.15 -1.62
CA LEU A 47 -2.49 3.34 -2.34
C LEU A 47 -1.68 4.52 -1.81
N THR A 48 -1.05 5.26 -2.71
CA THR A 48 -0.36 6.49 -2.33
C THR A 48 -0.31 7.47 -3.49
N CYS A 49 -0.46 8.75 -3.17
CA CYS A 49 -0.24 9.85 -4.10
C CYS A 49 1.20 10.39 -4.08
N HIS A 50 2.04 9.92 -3.14
CA HIS A 50 3.38 10.45 -2.91
C HIS A 50 4.47 9.59 -3.59
N PRO A 51 5.22 10.12 -4.57
CA PRO A 51 6.25 9.35 -5.28
C PRO A 51 7.34 8.79 -4.37
N ILE A 52 7.65 9.50 -3.28
CA ILE A 52 8.63 9.06 -2.27
C ILE A 52 8.12 7.81 -1.53
N HIS A 53 6.84 7.76 -1.16
CA HIS A 53 6.27 6.62 -0.46
C HIS A 53 6.28 5.38 -1.35
N ALA A 54 5.86 5.53 -2.62
CA ALA A 54 5.92 4.46 -3.61
C ALA A 54 7.36 3.93 -3.80
N ARG A 55 8.36 4.82 -3.84
CA ARG A 55 9.77 4.43 -3.98
C ARG A 55 10.31 3.66 -2.77
N ILE A 56 9.96 4.07 -1.54
CA ILE A 56 10.46 3.43 -0.31
C ILE A 56 9.76 2.09 -0.06
N LEU A 57 8.47 1.99 -0.35
CA LEU A 57 7.67 0.77 -0.22
C LEU A 57 8.01 -0.25 -1.32
N GLY A 58 8.34 0.22 -2.53
CA GLY A 58 8.73 -0.63 -3.65
C GLY A 58 7.57 -1.49 -4.17
N GLY A 59 7.89 -2.70 -4.64
CA GLY A 59 6.90 -3.64 -5.19
C GLY A 59 6.48 -3.32 -6.62
N HIS A 60 5.39 -3.96 -7.07
CA HIS A 60 4.80 -3.69 -8.38
C HIS A 60 4.00 -2.38 -8.33
N GLN A 61 4.39 -1.40 -9.14
CA GLN A 61 3.77 -0.08 -9.17
C GLN A 61 2.78 0.03 -10.33
N ILE A 62 1.55 0.44 -10.01
CA ILE A 62 0.51 0.73 -10.99
C ILE A 62 0.23 2.23 -10.91
N TYR A 63 0.49 2.94 -12.00
CA TYR A 63 0.17 4.35 -12.13
C TYR A 63 -1.23 4.49 -12.70
N LEU A 64 -2.09 5.21 -11.97
CA LEU A 64 -3.41 5.58 -12.48
C LEU A 64 -3.24 6.87 -13.26
N ASP A 65 -3.03 6.76 -14.57
CA ASP A 65 -3.07 7.90 -15.48
C ASP A 65 -4.53 8.41 -15.50
N GLN A 66 -4.80 9.50 -14.79
CA GLN A 66 -5.94 10.33 -15.11
C GLN A 66 -5.60 10.96 -16.47
N GLU A 67 -6.27 10.58 -17.55
CA GLU A 67 -6.17 11.28 -18.83
C GLU A 67 -6.50 12.77 -18.63
N ILE A 68 -5.49 13.59 -18.37
CA ILE A 68 -5.54 15.00 -18.74
C ILE A 68 -5.02 15.00 -20.16
N SER A 69 -5.95 14.94 -21.11
CA SER A 69 -5.69 15.16 -22.53
C SER A 69 -4.72 16.34 -22.68
N PRO A 70 -3.52 16.16 -23.28
CA PRO A 70 -2.70 17.31 -23.58
C PRO A 70 -3.48 18.14 -24.59
N MET A 71 -3.83 19.37 -24.21
CA MET A 71 -4.33 20.33 -25.18
C MET A 71 -3.32 20.41 -26.32
N VAL A 72 -3.75 19.95 -27.49
CA VAL A 72 -3.07 20.12 -28.77
C VAL A 72 -2.63 21.58 -28.87
N THR A 73 -1.33 21.80 -29.02
CA THR A 73 -0.77 23.04 -29.58
C THR A 73 0.12 22.66 -30.75
#